data_AF-A0A1Q7MWN1-F1
#
_entry.id   AF-A0A1Q7MWN1-F1
#
_cell.length_a   1.000
_cell.length_b   1.000
_cell.length_c   1.000
_cell.angle_alpha   90.00
_cell.angle_beta   90.00
_cell.angle_gamma   90.00
#
_symmetry.space_group_name_H-M   'P 1'
#
loop_
_entity.id
_entity.type
_entity.pdbx_description
1 polymer ?
#
loop_
_entity_poly.entity_id
_entity_poly.type
_entity_poly.pdbx_seq_one_letter_code
_entity_poly.pdbx_strand_id
1 'polypeptide(L)'
;MRFKFDLKKSNRLRKNPKRAIGFEEVQEIWTHPYYLDCRSDVPEQFRAIGWVKGELYSVIFEVREDAEGEYHHLITLWKATKEEQKLYDENS
;
A
#
# COMPACT_ATOMS: atom_id res chain seq x y z
N MET A 1 2.85 13.18 -4.23
CA MET A 1 1.75 12.24 -4.54
C MET A 1 0.63 12.42 -3.54
N ARG A 2 -0.63 12.35 -3.97
CA ARG A 2 -1.81 12.55 -3.11
C ARG A 2 -2.39 11.19 -2.70
N PHE A 3 -2.81 11.07 -1.45
CA PHE A 3 -3.40 9.84 -0.91
C PHE A 3 -4.76 10.14 -0.28
N LYS A 4 -5.71 9.22 -0.49
CA LYS A 4 -6.98 9.22 0.23
C LYS A 4 -7.30 7.84 0.76
N PHE A 5 -7.88 7.78 1.95
CA PHE A 5 -8.28 6.54 2.58
C PHE A 5 -9.27 6.84 3.71
N ASP A 6 -9.96 5.80 4.15
CA ASP A 6 -10.86 5.90 5.29
C ASP A 6 -10.07 5.86 6.61
N LEU A 7 -10.15 6.93 7.42
CA LEU A 7 -9.44 7.06 8.70
C LEU A 7 -9.88 6.00 9.72
N LYS A 8 -11.16 5.58 9.70
CA LYS A 8 -11.65 4.54 10.62
C LYS A 8 -11.02 3.19 10.28
N LYS A 9 -10.89 2.89 8.98
CA LYS A 9 -10.21 1.71 8.45
C LYS A 9 -8.74 1.75 8.78
N SER A 10 -8.06 2.88 8.59
CA SER A 10 -6.65 3.04 8.99
C SER A 10 -6.45 2.71 10.46
N ASN A 11 -7.25 3.29 11.34
CA ASN A 11 -7.18 3.03 12.78
C ASN A 11 -7.45 1.57 13.14
N ARG A 12 -8.37 0.90 12.43
CA ARG A 12 -8.65 -0.53 12.61
C ARG A 12 -7.46 -1.41 12.18
N LEU A 13 -6.78 -1.04 11.10
CA LEU A 13 -5.58 -1.75 10.63
C LEU A 13 -4.43 -1.59 11.61
N ARG A 14 -4.21 -0.37 12.11
CA ARG A 14 -3.19 -0.06 13.12
C ARG A 14 -3.40 -0.86 14.42
N LYS A 15 -4.65 -0.99 14.86
CA LYS A 15 -5.02 -1.80 16.05
C LYS A 15 -4.91 -3.31 15.83
N ASN A 16 -4.80 -3.79 14.58
CA ASN A 16 -4.64 -5.21 14.31
C ASN A 16 -3.16 -5.60 14.47
N PRO A 17 -2.79 -6.46 15.43
CA PRO A 17 -1.39 -6.79 15.71
C PRO A 17 -0.68 -7.49 14.54
N LYS A 18 -1.41 -8.13 13.62
CA LYS A 18 -0.82 -8.74 12.41
C LYS A 18 -0.39 -7.70 11.37
N ARG A 19 -0.96 -6.49 11.42
CA ARG A 19 -0.68 -5.39 10.47
C ARG A 19 0.16 -4.30 11.14
N ALA A 20 -0.19 -3.94 12.37
CA ALA A 20 0.52 -3.04 13.28
C ALA A 20 0.68 -1.58 12.81
N ILE A 21 0.30 -1.26 11.57
CA ILE A 21 0.37 0.09 10.99
C ILE A 21 -0.95 0.48 10.31
N GLY A 22 -1.14 1.79 10.12
CA GLY A 22 -2.21 2.36 9.34
C GLY A 22 -1.76 2.82 7.96
N PHE A 23 -2.69 3.47 7.26
CA PHE A 23 -2.47 4.03 5.93
C PHE A 23 -1.58 5.28 5.94
N GLU A 24 -1.45 5.95 7.07
CA GLU A 24 -0.53 7.08 7.23
C GLU A 24 0.92 6.59 7.15
N GLU A 25 1.25 5.50 7.83
CA GLU A 25 2.61 4.94 7.84
C GLU A 25 2.96 4.26 6.52
N VAL A 26 2.02 3.54 5.91
CA VAL A 26 2.29 2.77 4.67
C VAL A 26 2.62 3.64 3.45
N GLN A 27 2.34 4.95 3.52
CA GLN A 27 2.75 5.90 2.49
C GLN A 27 4.26 5.97 2.32
N GLU A 28 5.03 5.55 3.33
CA GLU A 28 6.49 5.46 3.28
C GLU A 28 6.99 4.58 2.13
N ILE A 29 6.20 3.59 1.68
CA ILE A 29 6.55 2.73 0.53
C ILE A 29 7.01 3.55 -0.68
N TRP A 30 6.34 4.67 -0.97
CA TRP A 30 6.64 5.51 -2.13
C TRP A 30 7.81 6.48 -1.92
N THR A 31 8.47 6.42 -0.77
CA THR A 31 9.71 7.18 -0.50
C THR A 31 10.97 6.36 -0.77
N HIS A 32 10.81 5.05 -0.99
CA HIS A 32 11.88 4.09 -1.27
C HIS A 32 11.62 3.38 -2.61
N PRO A 33 12.57 2.61 -3.16
CA PRO A 33 12.29 1.68 -4.24
C PRO A 33 11.19 0.71 -3.83
N TYR A 34 10.20 0.52 -4.70
CA TYR A 34 9.05 -0.35 -4.47
C TYR A 34 8.75 -1.18 -5.71
N TYR A 35 8.29 -2.41 -5.48
CA TYR A 35 7.71 -3.23 -6.53
C TYR A 35 6.24 -2.86 -6.72
N LEU A 36 5.80 -2.73 -7.97
CA LEU A 36 4.43 -2.38 -8.35
C LEU A 36 3.89 -3.43 -9.31
N ASP A 37 2.74 -4.00 -8.98
CA ASP A 37 1.98 -4.86 -9.90
C ASP A 37 0.53 -4.41 -10.04
N CYS A 38 0.02 -4.50 -11.28
CA CYS A 38 -1.39 -4.28 -11.57
C CYS A 38 -2.16 -5.58 -11.35
N ARG A 39 -3.22 -5.52 -10.55
CA ARG A 39 -4.22 -6.57 -10.37
C ARG A 39 -5.44 -6.21 -11.22
N SER A 40 -5.68 -7.02 -12.25
CA SER A 40 -6.86 -6.89 -13.11
C SER A 40 -8.13 -7.38 -12.39
N ASP A 41 -8.55 -6.63 -11.38
CA ASP A 41 -9.92 -6.63 -10.88
C ASP A 41 -10.61 -5.38 -11.46
N VAL A 42 -11.92 -5.41 -11.75
CA VAL A 42 -12.68 -4.20 -12.13
C VAL A 42 -13.35 -3.68 -10.86
N PRO A 43 -13.01 -2.49 -10.33
CA PRO A 43 -12.10 -1.47 -10.89
C PRO A 43 -10.61 -1.80 -10.70
N GLU A 44 -9.77 -1.23 -11.59
CA GLU A 44 -8.33 -1.49 -11.66
C GLU A 44 -7.64 -1.22 -10.32
N GLN A 45 -6.98 -2.25 -9.79
CA GLN A 45 -6.29 -2.20 -8.52
C GLN A 45 -4.79 -2.42 -8.73
N PHE A 46 -3.99 -1.73 -7.93
CA PHE A 46 -2.55 -1.88 -7.91
C PHE A 46 -2.14 -2.40 -6.55
N ARG A 47 -1.08 -3.22 -6.54
CA ARG A 47 -0.37 -3.57 -5.31
C ARG A 47 1.04 -3.00 -5.37
N ALA A 48 1.41 -2.26 -4.33
CA ALA A 48 2.78 -1.83 -4.11
C ALA A 48 3.38 -2.60 -2.93
N ILE A 49 4.63 -3.00 -3.05
CA ILE A 49 5.41 -3.68 -2.02
C ILE A 49 6.68 -2.86 -1.76
N GLY A 50 6.91 -2.46 -0.51
CA GLY A 50 8.10 -1.69 -0.16
C GLY A 50 8.30 -1.49 1.33
N TRP A 51 9.36 -0.79 1.67
CA TRP A 51 9.81 -0.61 3.06
C TRP A 51 8.97 0.42 3.82
N VAL A 52 8.63 0.05 5.05
CA VAL A 52 8.00 0.93 6.04
C VAL A 52 8.63 0.63 7.39
N LYS A 53 9.29 1.62 8.01
CA LYS A 53 9.91 1.47 9.34
C LYS A 53 10.82 0.23 9.51
N GLY A 54 11.51 -0.18 8.44
CA GLY A 54 12.43 -1.32 8.46
C GLY A 54 11.78 -2.70 8.32
N GLU A 55 10.51 -2.78 7.92
CA GLU A 55 9.85 -4.02 7.48
C GLU A 55 9.23 -3.83 6.08
N LEU A 56 9.10 -4.91 5.31
CA LEU A 56 8.40 -4.89 4.02
C LEU A 56 6.89 -5.00 4.23
N TYR A 57 6.16 -4.13 3.55
CA TYR A 57 4.71 -4.08 3.55
C TYR A 57 4.16 -4.10 2.13
N SER A 58 2.99 -4.71 2.00
CA SER A 58 2.19 -4.72 0.78
C SER A 58 0.94 -3.86 0.98
N VAL A 59 0.62 -2.99 0.03
CA VAL A 59 -0.58 -2.15 0.04
C VAL A 59 -1.33 -2.31 -1.27
N ILE A 60 -2.65 -2.46 -1.20
CA ILE A 60 -3.53 -2.37 -2.36
C ILE A 60 -4.12 -0.97 -2.41
N PHE A 61 -4.10 -0.38 -3.61
CA PHE A 61 -4.68 0.92 -3.88
C PHE A 61 -5.31 0.98 -5.27
N GLU A 62 -6.16 1.98 -5.49
CA GLU A 62 -6.67 2.35 -6.80
C GLU A 62 -6.17 3.73 -7.17
N VAL A 63 -5.92 3.98 -8.45
CA VAL A 63 -5.68 5.32 -8.97
C VAL A 63 -7.03 5.94 -9.32
N ARG A 64 -7.37 7.07 -8.71
CA ARG A 64 -8.64 7.78 -8.89
C ARG A 64 -8.38 9.26 -9.14
N GLU A 65 -9.35 9.95 -9.72
CA GLU A 65 -9.28 11.39 -9.98
C GLU A 65 -10.38 12.14 -9.22
N ASP A 66 -10.07 13.34 -8.75
CA ASP A 66 -11.03 14.32 -8.23
C ASP A 66 -10.77 15.71 -8.85
N ALA A 67 -11.48 16.74 -8.38
CA ALA A 67 -11.32 18.11 -8.88
C ALA A 67 -9.91 18.71 -8.73
N GLU A 68 -9.05 18.12 -7.88
CA GLU A 68 -7.66 18.51 -7.67
C GLU A 68 -6.68 17.58 -8.42
N GLY A 69 -7.18 16.61 -9.20
CA GLY A 69 -6.42 15.67 -10.02
C GLY A 69 -6.32 14.26 -9.43
N GLU A 70 -5.28 13.54 -9.87
CA GLU A 70 -5.06 12.13 -9.52
C GLU A 70 -4.65 11.93 -8.04
N TYR A 71 -5.16 10.86 -7.43
CA TYR A 71 -4.78 10.41 -6.08
C TYR A 71 -4.82 8.89 -5.97
N HIS A 72 -3.98 8.36 -5.06
CA HIS A 72 -4.00 6.95 -4.68
C HIS A 72 -5.03 6.72 -3.57
N HIS A 73 -6.06 5.93 -3.87
CA HIS A 73 -7.04 5.49 -2.88
C HIS A 73 -6.58 4.21 -2.18
N LEU A 74 -6.08 4.30 -0.96
CA LEU A 74 -5.54 3.13 -0.25
C LEU A 74 -6.67 2.25 0.30
N ILE A 75 -6.68 0.98 -0.09
CA ILE A 75 -7.74 0.02 0.23
C ILE A 75 -7.36 -0.83 1.43
N THR A 76 -6.18 -1.43 1.45
CA THR A 76 -5.78 -2.38 2.51
C THR A 76 -4.27 -2.56 2.50
N LEU A 77 -3.69 -3.00 3.62
CA LEU A 77 -2.26 -3.25 3.74
C LEU A 77 -1.94 -4.46 4.61
N TRP A 78 -0.84 -5.15 4.40
CA TRP A 78 -0.37 -6.22 5.28
C TRP A 78 1.16 -6.29 5.27
N LYS A 79 1.75 -6.94 6.29
CA LYS A 79 3.18 -7.27 6.26
C LYS A 79 3.45 -8.20 5.09
N ALA A 80 4.44 -7.89 4.25
CA ALA A 80 4.72 -8.66 3.06
C ALA A 80 4.96 -10.14 3.39
N THR A 81 4.31 -11.04 2.66
CA THR A 81 4.57 -12.49 2.81
C THR A 81 5.97 -12.84 2.31
N LYS A 82 6.44 -14.07 2.56
CA LYS A 82 7.76 -14.49 2.06
C LYS A 82 7.85 -14.44 0.54
N GLU A 83 6.75 -14.78 -0.14
CA GLU A 83 6.62 -14.72 -1.60
C GLU A 83 6.66 -13.27 -2.09
N GLU A 84 6.01 -12.35 -1.38
CA GLU A 84 6.02 -10.91 -1.69
C GLU A 84 7.38 -10.26 -1.43
N GLN A 85 8.08 -10.67 -0.38
CA GLN A 85 9.46 -10.24 -0.13
C GLN A 85 10.39 -10.71 -1.25
N LYS A 86 10.25 -11.97 -1.68
CA LYS A 86 11.00 -12.48 -2.83
C LYS A 86 10.68 -11.73 -4.12
N LEU A 87 9.41 -11.41 -4.37
CA LEU A 87 9.01 -10.60 -5.53
C LEU A 87 9.66 -9.21 -5.50
N TYR A 88 9.71 -8.58 -4.33
CA TYR A 88 10.41 -7.32 -4.13
C TYR A 88 11.91 -7.45 -4.45
N ASP A 89 12.61 -8.42 -3.83
CA ASP A 89 14.05 -8.62 -4.01
C ASP A 89 14.44 -8.91 -5.48
N GLU A 90 13.56 -9.57 -6.24
CA GLU A 90 13.79 -9.89 -7.65
C GLU A 90 13.50 -8.72 -8.61
N ASN A 91 12.77 -7.68 -8.18
CA ASN A 91 12.21 -6.66 -9.09
C ASN A 91 12.30 -5.20 -8.60
N SER A 92 12.88 -4.90 -7.44
CA SER A 92 13.00 -3.53 -6.89
C SER A 92 14.43 -2.98 -6.92
#